data_AF-A0A9N8DT80-F1
#
_entry.id   AF-A0A9N8DT80-F1
#
_cell.length_a   1.000
_cell.length_b   1.000
_cell.length_c   1.000
_cell.angle_alpha   90.00
_cell.angle_beta   90.00
_cell.angle_gamma   90.00
#
_symmetry.space_group_name_H-M   'P 1'
#
loop_
_entity.id
_entity.type
_entity.pdbx_description
1 polymer ?
#
loop_
_entity_poly.entity_id
_entity_poly.type
_entity_poly.pdbx_seq_one_letter_code
_entity_poly.pdbx_strand_id
1 'polypeptide(L)'
;MSSRQVSPDPDASSGSSSLARPTNIIHRESSSSSTTGTGRPSLLAGLSLPANFEDDGQVAPPRPRRLWKVNDTSLKPVPYFYPPLDPKCTVFVSDAPPSVVAVRIAECLRKRSVSVEYDEEAVTATCMTVDRCHFVIRLFQGSSRHHPRHGMDMESRPDFNHGVLVETMRLRGNCISFHRCSRAVLQAALSHSTGADTRKPYQTASNEFPRLLPLPPHKRKNGMKLLAPHKKPKTSGGAHSSTALEALERATLLLRKDRLGPQQLAMESLVSLTDPESSGLDTALHCSLAILGSPITGGTGEEKFLNELHHDWVVKLLQDRVMPNEISEEDGVTPPGSCTQSSLLIKCGDKEGEGQNANTSAWAGASGDEHHGGIMRALCLRVFTNALALVAQQQPSLLKSILDVQSSHLVDRSFVAALLEDLAGAIRPPAVVQGTRLASAHEAALAIRCLGLLGEHSDLAKKQIVNESVLGSLEKARATGRSTHEALFEEAERTYARLTEDVRSC
;
A
#
# COMPACT_ATOMS: atom_id res chain seq x y z
N MET A 1 -22.91 -59.21 6.49
CA MET A 1 -23.92 -58.47 7.28
C MET A 1 -23.32 -58.25 8.67
N SER A 2 -22.64 -57.12 8.86
CA SER A 2 -21.90 -56.81 10.09
C SER A 2 -22.64 -55.76 10.90
N SER A 3 -23.04 -56.17 12.11
CA SER A 3 -23.76 -55.38 13.10
C SER A 3 -22.78 -54.41 13.78
N ARG A 4 -23.03 -53.10 13.63
CA ARG A 4 -22.36 -52.04 14.42
C ARG A 4 -23.06 -51.93 15.78
N GLN A 5 -22.31 -52.16 16.85
CA GLN A 5 -22.69 -51.76 18.21
C GLN A 5 -22.35 -50.28 18.41
N VAL A 6 -23.32 -49.55 18.97
CA VAL A 6 -23.24 -48.15 19.40
C VAL A 6 -22.98 -48.16 20.91
N SER A 7 -21.94 -47.47 21.36
CA SER A 7 -21.63 -47.23 22.78
C SER A 7 -22.18 -45.87 23.21
N PRO A 8 -22.72 -45.71 24.43
CA PRO A 8 -23.24 -44.44 24.92
C PRO A 8 -22.15 -43.60 25.63
N ASP A 9 -22.23 -42.28 25.44
CA ASP A 9 -21.43 -41.28 26.16
C ASP A 9 -21.82 -41.15 27.64
N PRO A 10 -20.88 -40.84 28.55
CA PRO A 10 -21.19 -40.58 29.95
C PRO A 10 -21.42 -39.09 30.23
N ASP A 11 -22.51 -38.83 30.96
CA ASP A 11 -22.85 -37.57 31.58
C ASP A 11 -21.78 -37.10 32.58
N ALA A 12 -21.33 -35.86 32.43
CA ALA A 12 -20.51 -35.16 33.42
C ALA A 12 -21.31 -34.01 34.03
N SER A 13 -21.74 -34.20 35.29
CA SER A 13 -22.28 -33.18 36.17
C SER A 13 -21.36 -32.99 37.38
N SER A 14 -20.98 -31.73 37.64
CA SER A 14 -20.51 -31.17 38.92
C SER A 14 -20.28 -29.67 38.64
N GLY A 15 -20.97 -28.73 39.28
CA GLY A 15 -20.76 -28.29 40.67
C GLY A 15 -19.41 -27.54 40.76
N SER A 16 -19.23 -26.35 41.31
CA SER A 16 -20.03 -25.35 42.02
C SER A 16 -19.05 -24.22 42.42
N SER A 17 -19.58 -23.05 42.82
CA SER A 17 -18.92 -22.02 43.65
C SER A 17 -17.75 -21.19 43.08
N SER A 18 -17.95 -19.86 43.03
CA SER A 18 -17.09 -18.89 43.75
C SER A 18 -17.58 -17.46 43.46
N LEU A 19 -18.26 -16.89 44.44
CA LEU A 19 -18.64 -15.49 44.55
C LEU A 19 -17.48 -14.74 45.21
N ALA A 20 -16.88 -13.77 44.51
CA ALA A 20 -16.07 -12.72 45.12
C ALA A 20 -16.00 -11.47 44.22
N ARG A 21 -16.78 -10.44 44.57
CA ARG A 21 -16.44 -9.02 44.39
C ARG A 21 -15.42 -8.65 45.50
N PRO A 22 -14.58 -7.59 45.39
CA PRO A 22 -14.95 -6.27 44.84
C PRO A 22 -13.83 -5.54 44.06
N THR A 23 -14.20 -4.55 43.24
CA THR A 23 -13.31 -3.46 42.86
C THR A 23 -14.01 -2.12 43.01
N ASN A 24 -13.33 -1.25 43.76
CA ASN A 24 -13.73 0.10 44.12
C ASN A 24 -13.91 0.98 42.88
N ILE A 25 -15.08 1.61 42.79
CA ILE A 25 -15.36 2.72 41.88
C ILE A 25 -14.89 3.99 42.58
N ILE A 26 -13.77 4.56 42.11
CA ILE A 26 -13.36 5.92 42.48
C ILE A 26 -14.09 6.86 41.52
N HIS A 27 -15.10 7.55 42.05
CA HIS A 27 -15.65 8.76 41.45
C HIS A 27 -14.55 9.84 41.44
N ARG A 28 -14.10 10.23 40.25
CA ARG A 28 -13.28 11.44 40.07
C ARG A 28 -14.16 12.50 39.42
N GLU A 29 -14.74 13.34 40.26
CA GLU A 29 -15.35 14.60 39.86
C GLU A 29 -14.30 15.46 39.14
N SER A 30 -14.61 15.86 37.91
CA SER A 30 -13.82 16.82 37.15
C SER A 30 -14.62 18.11 37.05
N SER A 31 -14.52 18.92 38.09
CA SER A 31 -15.01 20.30 38.13
C SER A 31 -14.25 21.13 37.09
N SER A 32 -15.01 21.65 36.13
CA SER A 32 -14.59 22.66 35.16
C SER A 32 -14.20 23.97 35.84
N SER A 33 -12.95 24.38 35.69
CA SER A 33 -12.50 25.74 36.02
C SER A 33 -12.13 26.48 34.75
N SER A 34 -12.88 27.54 34.49
CA SER A 34 -12.61 28.57 33.49
C SER A 34 -11.41 29.40 33.94
N THR A 35 -10.38 29.46 33.09
CA THR A 35 -9.29 30.42 33.25
C THR A 35 -9.08 31.19 31.94
N THR A 36 -9.54 32.44 31.98
CA THR A 36 -9.11 33.54 31.12
C THR A 36 -7.69 33.94 31.50
N GLY A 37 -6.75 34.06 30.55
CA GLY A 37 -5.46 34.68 30.88
C GLY A 37 -4.32 34.46 29.89
N THR A 38 -4.15 35.44 29.00
CA THR A 38 -2.87 36.10 28.67
C THR A 38 -1.66 35.27 28.22
N GLY A 39 -1.43 35.32 26.91
CA GLY A 39 -0.17 35.77 26.29
C GLY A 39 1.15 35.14 26.74
N ARG A 40 1.71 34.28 25.90
CA ARG A 40 3.17 34.06 25.80
C ARG A 40 3.65 34.08 24.34
N PRO A 41 4.87 34.58 24.10
CA PRO A 41 5.36 34.94 22.77
C PRO A 41 5.82 33.70 21.98
N SER A 42 5.57 33.74 20.67
CA SER A 42 5.99 32.74 19.71
C SER A 42 7.50 32.85 19.44
N LEU A 43 8.25 31.78 19.77
CA LEU A 43 9.67 31.58 19.41
C LEU A 43 9.78 30.79 18.10
N LEU A 44 9.33 31.39 17.00
CA LEU A 44 9.46 30.79 15.66
C LEU A 44 9.59 31.87 14.56
N ALA A 45 10.38 32.90 14.84
CA ALA A 45 10.83 33.87 13.85
C ALA A 45 12.32 33.61 13.57
N GLY A 46 12.65 33.08 12.39
CA GLY A 46 14.06 32.91 12.03
C GLY A 46 14.41 31.93 10.90
N LEU A 47 13.50 31.63 9.97
CA LEU A 47 13.86 30.93 8.72
C LEU A 47 13.31 31.72 7.52
N SER A 48 14.06 32.73 7.10
CA SER A 48 13.86 33.42 5.83
C SER A 48 14.44 32.55 4.70
N LEU A 49 13.58 31.80 4.02
CA LEU A 49 13.85 31.22 2.71
C LEU A 49 13.61 32.29 1.63
N PRO A 50 14.32 32.25 0.48
CA PRO A 50 14.18 33.26 -0.55
C PRO A 50 12.76 33.23 -1.14
N ALA A 51 12.04 34.33 -0.92
CA ALA A 51 10.79 34.66 -1.58
C ALA A 51 11.08 34.98 -3.05
N ASN A 52 10.55 34.16 -3.95
CA ASN A 52 10.13 34.50 -5.31
C ASN A 52 9.58 33.23 -5.99
N PHE A 53 8.46 32.74 -5.47
CA PHE A 53 7.50 31.99 -6.26
C PHE A 53 6.23 32.83 -6.23
N GLU A 54 5.91 33.45 -7.36
CA GLU A 54 4.66 34.18 -7.51
C GLU A 54 3.51 33.19 -7.31
N ASP A 55 2.65 33.55 -6.35
CA ASP A 55 1.48 32.82 -5.89
C ASP A 55 0.37 32.92 -6.95
N ASP A 56 0.54 32.18 -8.05
CA ASP A 56 -0.57 31.89 -8.97
C ASP A 56 -1.60 31.10 -8.16
N GLY A 57 -2.80 31.66 -8.00
CA GLY A 57 -3.91 31.19 -7.16
C GLY A 57 -4.51 29.82 -7.54
N GLN A 58 -3.67 28.83 -7.86
CA GLN A 58 -4.02 27.43 -7.90
C GLN A 58 -4.44 26.98 -6.50
N VAL A 59 -5.73 26.69 -6.36
CA VAL A 59 -6.27 25.98 -5.20
C VAL A 59 -5.60 24.60 -5.19
N ALA A 60 -4.50 24.49 -4.43
CA ALA A 60 -3.81 23.23 -4.24
C ALA A 60 -4.83 22.15 -3.85
N PRO A 61 -4.73 20.92 -4.39
CA PRO A 61 -5.67 19.86 -4.04
C PRO A 61 -5.75 19.74 -2.52
N PRO A 62 -6.96 19.67 -1.95
CA PRO A 62 -7.15 19.74 -0.50
C PRO A 62 -6.27 18.70 0.17
N ARG A 63 -5.43 19.16 1.12
CA ARG A 63 -4.49 18.27 1.83
C ARG A 63 -5.26 17.06 2.37
N PRO A 64 -4.73 15.83 2.23
CA PRO A 64 -5.37 14.63 2.78
C PRO A 64 -5.72 14.85 4.25
N ARG A 65 -7.02 14.91 4.55
CA ARG A 65 -7.49 15.18 5.91
C ARG A 65 -7.27 13.94 6.76
N ARG A 66 -6.69 14.16 7.94
CA ARG A 66 -6.22 13.11 8.86
C ARG A 66 -7.34 12.31 9.53
N LEU A 67 -8.58 12.80 9.46
CA LEU A 67 -9.75 12.28 10.16
C LEU A 67 -10.96 12.46 9.24
N TRP A 68 -11.78 11.41 9.10
CA TRP A 68 -13.04 11.49 8.36
C TRP A 68 -14.07 12.25 9.21
N LYS A 69 -14.21 13.56 8.97
CA LYS A 69 -15.14 14.40 9.71
C LYS A 69 -16.53 14.26 9.11
N VAL A 70 -17.37 13.49 9.79
CA VAL A 70 -18.77 13.32 9.43
C VAL A 70 -19.62 14.01 10.47
N ASN A 71 -20.51 14.90 10.05
CA ASN A 71 -21.47 15.53 10.95
C ASN A 71 -22.61 14.54 11.22
N ASP A 72 -23.01 14.40 12.48
CA ASP A 72 -24.05 13.46 12.91
C ASP A 72 -25.42 13.76 12.28
N THR A 73 -25.64 14.99 11.80
CA THR A 73 -26.89 15.41 11.14
C THR A 73 -26.80 15.48 9.61
N SER A 74 -25.63 15.24 9.00
CA SER A 74 -25.45 15.45 7.55
C SER A 74 -25.72 14.21 6.70
N LEU A 75 -25.96 13.05 7.31
CA LEU A 75 -26.24 11.84 6.55
C LEU A 75 -27.57 11.96 5.80
N LYS A 76 -27.51 11.67 4.50
CA LYS A 76 -28.71 11.57 3.66
C LYS A 76 -29.23 10.13 3.68
N PRO A 77 -30.54 9.90 3.60
CA PRO A 77 -31.07 8.55 3.41
C PRO A 77 -30.64 8.00 2.04
N VAL A 78 -30.65 6.67 1.90
CA VAL A 78 -30.37 6.02 0.61
C VAL A 78 -31.35 6.52 -0.46
N PRO A 79 -30.89 6.98 -1.65
CA PRO A 79 -31.74 7.50 -2.71
C PRO A 79 -32.82 6.49 -3.19
N TYR A 80 -33.96 6.99 -3.68
CA TYR A 80 -35.07 6.13 -4.12
C TYR A 80 -34.73 5.17 -5.27
N PHE A 81 -33.90 5.61 -6.21
CA PHE A 81 -33.46 4.81 -7.37
C PHE A 81 -32.08 4.20 -7.15
N TYR A 82 -31.65 4.06 -5.89
CA TYR A 82 -30.40 3.38 -5.59
C TYR A 82 -30.54 1.87 -5.85
N PRO A 83 -29.54 1.21 -6.44
CA PRO A 83 -29.56 -0.23 -6.62
C PRO A 83 -29.78 -0.98 -5.30
N PRO A 84 -30.33 -2.20 -5.32
CA PRO A 84 -30.45 -3.01 -4.12
C PRO A 84 -29.09 -3.19 -3.43
N LEU A 85 -29.05 -2.90 -2.14
CA LEU A 85 -27.85 -3.01 -1.31
C LEU A 85 -27.43 -4.48 -1.20
N ASP A 86 -26.16 -4.77 -1.48
CA ASP A 86 -25.62 -6.12 -1.29
C ASP A 86 -25.47 -6.39 0.22
N PRO A 87 -26.16 -7.40 0.78
CA PRO A 87 -26.06 -7.73 2.21
C PRO A 87 -24.66 -8.18 2.64
N LYS A 88 -23.78 -8.58 1.70
CA LYS A 88 -22.39 -8.95 2.00
C LYS A 88 -21.46 -7.74 2.09
N CYS A 89 -21.88 -6.61 1.53
CA CYS A 89 -21.08 -5.40 1.42
C CYS A 89 -21.69 -4.22 2.18
N THR A 90 -22.76 -4.46 2.96
CA THR A 90 -23.52 -3.45 3.68
C THR A 90 -23.77 -3.89 5.13
N VAL A 91 -23.74 -2.95 6.07
CA VAL A 91 -24.11 -3.19 7.47
C VAL A 91 -24.89 -2.00 8.03
N PHE A 92 -25.84 -2.29 8.93
CA PHE A 92 -26.57 -1.29 9.69
C PHE A 92 -26.00 -1.21 11.12
N VAL A 93 -25.73 0.00 11.58
CA VAL A 93 -25.16 0.29 12.91
C VAL A 93 -26.18 1.12 13.69
N SER A 94 -26.78 0.54 14.74
CA SER A 94 -27.84 1.18 15.53
C SER A 94 -27.34 1.84 16.82
N ASP A 95 -26.12 1.51 17.26
CA ASP A 95 -25.60 1.82 18.59
C ASP A 95 -24.55 2.95 18.61
N ALA A 96 -24.33 3.61 17.46
CA ALA A 96 -23.32 4.67 17.34
C ALA A 96 -23.74 5.77 16.36
N PRO A 97 -23.41 7.04 16.66
CA PRO A 97 -23.64 8.15 15.74
C PRO A 97 -22.68 8.11 14.54
N PRO A 98 -23.01 8.81 13.43
CA PRO A 98 -22.21 8.85 12.20
C PRO A 98 -20.73 9.18 12.40
N SER A 99 -20.42 10.18 13.22
CA SER A 99 -19.04 10.59 13.52
C SER A 99 -18.21 9.47 14.15
N VAL A 100 -18.78 8.71 15.08
CA VAL A 100 -18.12 7.57 15.73
C VAL A 100 -17.91 6.43 14.73
N VAL A 101 -18.90 6.13 13.90
CA VAL A 101 -18.78 5.12 12.83
C VAL A 101 -17.65 5.50 11.85
N ALA A 102 -17.60 6.75 11.43
CA ALA A 102 -16.56 7.25 10.53
C ALA A 102 -15.15 7.12 11.15
N VAL A 103 -14.98 7.45 12.43
CA VAL A 103 -13.70 7.28 13.16
C VAL A 103 -13.28 5.82 13.24
N ARG A 104 -14.21 4.90 13.55
CA ARG A 104 -13.94 3.45 13.58
C ARG A 104 -13.45 2.94 12.23
N ILE A 105 -14.10 3.37 11.15
CA ILE A 105 -13.72 3.00 9.78
C ILE A 105 -12.36 3.60 9.42
N ALA A 106 -12.12 4.88 9.73
CA ALA A 106 -10.84 5.54 9.45
C ALA A 106 -9.66 4.85 10.15
N GLU A 107 -9.81 4.50 11.42
CA GLU A 107 -8.79 3.75 12.16
C GLU A 107 -8.56 2.35 11.57
N CYS A 108 -9.62 1.67 11.12
CA CYS A 108 -9.49 0.39 10.44
C CYS A 108 -8.68 0.52 9.14
N LEU A 109 -8.98 1.52 8.31
CA LEU A 109 -8.24 1.76 7.06
C LEU A 109 -6.77 2.09 7.32
N ARG A 110 -6.49 2.95 8.31
CA ARG A 110 -5.14 3.33 8.72
C ARG A 110 -4.31 2.12 9.13
N LYS A 111 -4.85 1.27 10.02
CA LYS A 111 -4.16 0.06 10.51
C LYS A 111 -3.92 -0.98 9.43
N ARG A 112 -4.84 -1.08 8.46
CA ARG A 112 -4.68 -1.97 7.31
C ARG A 112 -3.83 -1.36 6.20
N SER A 113 -3.30 -0.15 6.41
CA SER A 113 -2.50 0.57 5.42
C SER A 113 -3.25 0.69 4.09
N VAL A 114 -4.52 1.09 4.16
CA VAL A 114 -5.35 1.38 2.98
C VAL A 114 -5.25 2.88 2.72
N SER A 115 -4.80 3.27 1.52
CA SER A 115 -4.75 4.68 1.14
C SER A 115 -6.19 5.18 0.94
N VAL A 116 -6.51 6.35 1.48
CA VAL A 116 -7.88 6.85 1.55
C VAL A 116 -7.95 8.35 1.29
N GLU A 117 -9.00 8.74 0.56
CA GLU A 117 -9.43 10.12 0.38
C GLU A 117 -10.87 10.25 0.86
N TYR A 118 -11.11 11.21 1.75
CA TYR A 118 -12.41 11.45 2.36
C TYR A 118 -13.11 12.63 1.69
N ASP A 119 -14.34 12.41 1.28
CA ASP A 119 -15.28 13.44 0.86
C ASP A 119 -16.30 13.65 2.01
N GLU A 120 -16.19 14.79 2.68
CA GLU A 120 -17.05 15.15 3.81
C GLU A 120 -18.47 15.54 3.37
N GLU A 121 -18.63 16.06 2.16
CA GLU A 121 -19.92 16.53 1.63
C GLU A 121 -20.77 15.36 1.13
N ALA A 122 -20.16 14.47 0.35
CA ALA A 122 -20.81 13.24 -0.10
C ALA A 122 -20.83 12.15 0.97
N VAL A 123 -20.11 12.35 2.09
CA VAL A 123 -19.87 11.36 3.14
C VAL A 123 -19.39 10.03 2.56
N THR A 124 -18.36 10.13 1.70
CA THR A 124 -17.74 8.98 1.05
C THR A 124 -16.25 8.90 1.36
N ALA A 125 -15.71 7.68 1.30
CA ALA A 125 -14.28 7.46 1.38
C ALA A 125 -13.84 6.64 0.15
N THR A 126 -12.96 7.21 -0.67
CA THR A 126 -12.35 6.52 -1.80
C THR A 126 -11.08 5.83 -1.32
N CYS A 127 -11.05 4.51 -1.43
CA CYS A 127 -10.02 3.67 -0.87
C CYS A 127 -9.23 2.94 -1.96
N MET A 128 -7.95 2.73 -1.71
CA MET A 128 -7.05 1.92 -2.52
C MET A 128 -6.20 1.04 -1.60
N THR A 129 -6.15 -0.26 -1.89
CA THR A 129 -5.26 -1.21 -1.22
C THR A 129 -3.90 -1.28 -1.91
N VAL A 130 -2.93 -1.94 -1.28
CA VAL A 130 -1.58 -2.16 -1.83
C VAL A 130 -1.56 -2.94 -3.15
N ASP A 131 -2.50 -3.85 -3.34
CA ASP A 131 -2.70 -4.57 -4.60
C ASP A 131 -3.59 -3.81 -5.59
N ARG A 132 -3.71 -2.48 -5.39
CA ARG A 132 -4.48 -1.55 -6.23
C ARG A 132 -5.95 -1.95 -6.40
N CYS A 133 -6.55 -2.58 -5.38
CA CYS A 133 -7.98 -2.75 -5.31
C CYS A 133 -8.64 -1.43 -4.91
N HIS A 134 -9.39 -0.83 -5.84
CA HIS A 134 -10.12 0.41 -5.60
C HIS A 134 -11.54 0.11 -5.15
N PHE A 135 -11.97 0.76 -4.07
CA PHE A 135 -13.34 0.64 -3.58
C PHE A 135 -13.77 1.95 -2.90
N VAL A 136 -15.08 2.14 -2.75
CA VAL A 136 -15.66 3.30 -2.08
C VAL A 136 -16.44 2.82 -0.87
N ILE A 137 -16.41 3.61 0.20
CA ILE A 137 -17.26 3.46 1.37
C ILE A 137 -18.26 4.61 1.36
N ARG A 138 -19.54 4.32 1.58
CA ARG A 138 -20.60 5.32 1.67
C ARG A 138 -21.32 5.17 3.00
N LEU A 139 -21.63 6.30 3.64
CA LEU A 139 -22.49 6.34 4.81
C LEU A 139 -23.85 6.92 4.44
N PHE A 140 -24.92 6.23 4.82
CA PHE A 140 -26.28 6.71 4.66
C PHE A 140 -27.00 6.73 6.01
N GLN A 141 -28.00 7.59 6.12
CA GLN A 141 -28.92 7.58 7.25
C GLN A 141 -29.83 6.35 7.15
N GLY A 142 -29.99 5.63 8.26
CA GLY A 142 -31.03 4.62 8.39
C GLY A 142 -32.41 5.22 8.15
N SER A 143 -33.24 4.54 7.36
CA SER A 143 -34.61 4.97 7.10
C SER A 143 -35.56 3.79 7.26
N SER A 144 -36.68 4.00 7.96
CA SER A 144 -37.74 2.98 8.09
C SER A 144 -38.35 2.54 6.75
N ARG A 145 -38.02 3.21 5.62
CA ARG A 145 -38.59 2.95 4.30
C ARG A 145 -37.89 1.84 3.49
N HIS A 146 -36.67 1.42 3.85
CA HIS A 146 -35.80 0.62 2.95
C HIS A 146 -35.87 -0.91 3.08
N HIS A 147 -36.89 -1.45 3.75
CA HIS A 147 -37.14 -2.90 3.74
C HIS A 147 -38.56 -3.28 3.32
N PRO A 148 -38.88 -3.25 2.01
CA PRO A 148 -39.98 -4.04 1.48
C PRO A 148 -39.52 -5.49 1.35
N ARG A 149 -39.17 -6.16 2.46
CA ARG A 149 -39.34 -7.62 2.48
C ARG A 149 -40.85 -7.85 2.52
N HIS A 150 -41.39 -8.16 1.34
CA HIS A 150 -42.76 -8.57 1.11
C HIS A 150 -43.19 -9.61 2.15
N GLY A 151 -44.26 -9.32 2.90
CA GLY A 151 -45.04 -10.34 3.59
C GLY A 151 -44.79 -10.57 5.08
N MET A 152 -44.14 -9.66 5.81
CA MET A 152 -44.14 -9.71 7.28
C MET A 152 -44.83 -8.51 7.91
N ASP A 153 -45.76 -8.82 8.81
CA ASP A 153 -46.68 -7.92 9.51
C ASP A 153 -46.01 -6.64 10.03
N MET A 154 -46.72 -5.53 9.84
CA MET A 154 -46.18 -4.17 9.92
C MET A 154 -45.99 -3.66 11.36
N GLU A 155 -46.57 -4.32 12.36
CA GLU A 155 -46.73 -3.76 13.72
C GLU A 155 -45.56 -3.99 14.69
N SER A 156 -44.53 -4.76 14.32
CA SER A 156 -43.40 -5.07 15.22
C SER A 156 -42.02 -4.73 14.67
N ARG A 157 -41.95 -3.83 13.67
CA ARG A 157 -40.66 -3.48 13.07
C ARG A 157 -39.90 -2.47 13.94
N PRO A 158 -38.64 -2.77 14.31
CA PRO A 158 -37.81 -1.79 15.00
C PRO A 158 -37.62 -0.55 14.12
N ASP A 159 -37.71 0.63 14.72
CA ASP A 159 -37.49 1.90 14.02
C ASP A 159 -36.04 1.98 13.55
N PHE A 160 -35.80 1.86 12.25
CA PHE A 160 -34.45 1.99 11.68
C PHE A 160 -34.03 3.46 11.44
N ASN A 161 -34.82 4.42 11.93
CA ASN A 161 -34.60 5.85 11.70
C ASN A 161 -33.38 6.44 12.44
N HIS A 162 -32.78 5.71 13.38
CA HIS A 162 -31.76 6.24 14.29
C HIS A 162 -30.36 5.62 14.09
N GLY A 163 -30.12 4.93 12.97
CA GLY A 163 -28.83 4.27 12.71
C GLY A 163 -28.08 4.78 11.48
N VAL A 164 -26.91 4.20 11.27
CA VAL A 164 -26.03 4.46 10.13
C VAL A 164 -25.95 3.22 9.26
N LEU A 165 -26.22 3.37 7.98
CA LEU A 165 -25.97 2.33 7.00
C LEU A 165 -24.58 2.55 6.39
N VAL A 166 -23.70 1.56 6.49
CA VAL A 166 -22.37 1.58 5.88
C VAL A 166 -22.37 0.63 4.70
N GLU A 167 -22.09 1.15 3.51
CA GLU A 167 -21.95 0.37 2.29
C GLU A 167 -20.51 0.43 1.78
N THR A 168 -20.02 -0.68 1.27
CA THR A 168 -18.73 -0.76 0.57
C THR A 168 -18.95 -1.24 -0.87
N MET A 169 -18.31 -0.58 -1.84
CA MET A 169 -18.51 -0.86 -3.26
C MET A 169 -17.19 -1.00 -3.97
N ARG A 170 -16.93 -2.16 -4.58
CA ARG A 170 -15.74 -2.37 -5.39
C ARG A 170 -15.86 -1.57 -6.68
N LEU A 171 -14.85 -0.75 -6.97
CA LEU A 171 -14.71 -0.10 -8.26
C LEU A 171 -13.84 -0.95 -9.20
N ARG A 172 -12.67 -1.40 -8.74
CA ARG A 172 -11.64 -2.07 -9.55
C ARG A 172 -10.81 -3.04 -8.71
N GLY A 173 -10.12 -3.97 -9.38
CA GLY A 173 -9.13 -4.87 -8.76
C GLY A 173 -9.69 -6.18 -8.20
N ASN A 174 -8.87 -6.87 -7.42
CA ASN A 174 -9.11 -8.25 -6.99
C ASN A 174 -10.32 -8.36 -6.02
N CYS A 175 -11.27 -9.25 -6.34
CA CYS A 175 -12.48 -9.46 -5.52
C CYS A 175 -12.16 -10.01 -4.12
N ILE A 176 -11.12 -10.84 -3.99
CA ILE A 176 -10.71 -11.42 -2.71
C ILE A 176 -10.19 -10.31 -1.80
N SER A 177 -9.31 -9.46 -2.31
CA SER A 177 -8.77 -8.31 -1.57
C SER A 177 -9.87 -7.32 -1.20
N PHE A 178 -10.79 -7.02 -2.12
CA PHE A 178 -11.97 -6.22 -1.83
C PHE A 178 -12.78 -6.80 -0.68
N HIS A 179 -13.24 -8.06 -0.76
CA HIS A 179 -14.10 -8.64 0.26
C HIS A 179 -13.40 -8.79 1.62
N ARG A 180 -12.08 -9.00 1.63
CA ARG A 180 -11.27 -8.95 2.86
C ARG A 180 -11.33 -7.56 3.49
N CYS A 181 -11.12 -6.51 2.70
CA CYS A 181 -11.16 -5.13 3.18
C CYS A 181 -12.56 -4.70 3.60
N SER A 182 -13.56 -4.96 2.76
CA SER A 182 -14.97 -4.73 3.02
C SER A 182 -15.39 -5.37 4.34
N ARG A 183 -15.10 -6.66 4.57
CA ARG A 183 -15.43 -7.32 5.84
C ARG A 183 -14.77 -6.65 7.04
N ALA A 184 -13.48 -6.29 6.95
CA ALA A 184 -12.79 -5.62 8.04
C ALA A 184 -13.42 -4.25 8.36
N VAL A 185 -13.77 -3.47 7.33
CA VAL A 185 -14.46 -2.17 7.46
C VAL A 185 -15.83 -2.33 8.12
N LEU A 186 -16.65 -3.26 7.64
CA LEU A 186 -18.00 -3.48 8.17
C LEU A 186 -17.97 -3.98 9.63
N GLN A 187 -17.01 -4.84 9.99
CA GLN A 187 -16.81 -5.27 11.38
C GLN A 187 -16.28 -4.14 12.27
N ALA A 188 -15.42 -3.26 11.75
CA ALA A 188 -14.95 -2.09 12.48
C ALA A 188 -16.07 -1.08 12.71
N ALA A 189 -16.95 -0.86 11.73
CA ALA A 189 -18.13 0.01 11.88
C ALA A 189 -19.02 -0.43 13.06
N LEU A 190 -19.24 -1.75 13.19
CA LEU A 190 -19.95 -2.39 14.30
C LEU A 190 -19.17 -2.43 15.64
N SER A 191 -17.95 -1.89 15.70
CA SER A 191 -17.05 -2.01 16.85
C SER A 191 -16.69 -3.45 17.25
N HIS A 192 -16.88 -4.43 16.36
CA HIS A 192 -16.52 -5.83 16.59
C HIS A 192 -15.04 -6.12 16.31
N SER A 193 -14.36 -5.21 15.60
CA SER A 193 -12.95 -5.33 15.26
C SER A 193 -12.24 -3.99 15.35
N THR A 194 -10.96 -4.02 15.70
CA THR A 194 -10.09 -2.83 15.69
C THR A 194 -9.58 -2.49 14.29
N GLY A 195 -9.88 -3.34 13.30
CA GLY A 195 -9.36 -3.27 11.94
C GLY A 195 -7.96 -3.85 11.75
N ALA A 196 -7.26 -4.27 12.82
CA ALA A 196 -5.95 -4.90 12.68
C ALA A 196 -6.03 -6.21 11.88
N ASP A 197 -5.06 -6.43 10.99
CA ASP A 197 -5.00 -7.68 10.22
C ASP A 197 -4.43 -8.80 11.09
N THR A 198 -5.28 -9.74 11.51
CA THR A 198 -4.89 -10.87 12.37
C THR A 198 -4.42 -12.09 11.60
N ARG A 199 -4.39 -12.02 10.26
CA ARG A 199 -3.94 -13.12 9.41
C ARG A 199 -2.44 -13.35 9.59
N LYS A 200 -2.05 -14.61 9.52
CA LYS A 200 -0.63 -14.97 9.48
C LYS A 200 -0.05 -14.64 8.10
N PRO A 201 1.26 -14.36 7.98
CA PRO A 201 1.89 -14.01 6.71
C PRO A 201 1.55 -14.98 5.55
N TYR A 202 1.60 -16.30 5.79
CA TYR A 202 1.23 -17.30 4.78
C TYR A 202 -0.23 -17.25 4.28
N GLN A 203 -1.13 -16.57 5.00
CA GLN A 203 -2.54 -16.37 4.62
C GLN A 203 -2.77 -15.06 3.85
N THR A 204 -1.76 -14.20 3.79
CA THR A 204 -1.76 -12.96 3.03
C THR A 204 -1.18 -13.21 1.65
N ALA A 205 -1.59 -12.45 0.64
CA ALA A 205 -0.99 -12.57 -0.69
C ALA A 205 0.43 -11.96 -0.72
N SER A 206 1.27 -12.40 -1.67
CA SER A 206 2.67 -11.95 -1.84
C SER A 206 2.81 -10.44 -2.03
N ASN A 207 1.76 -9.77 -2.52
CA ASN A 207 1.67 -8.32 -2.73
C ASN A 207 1.16 -7.54 -1.50
N GLU A 208 0.71 -8.18 -0.41
CA GLU A 208 0.18 -7.48 0.76
C GLU A 208 1.30 -6.95 1.70
N PHE A 209 1.10 -5.80 2.35
CA PHE A 209 2.09 -5.19 3.26
C PHE A 209 2.57 -6.07 4.42
N PRO A 210 1.72 -6.88 5.08
CA PRO A 210 2.17 -7.72 6.19
C PRO A 210 3.32 -8.67 5.82
N ARG A 211 3.48 -9.05 4.54
CA ARG A 211 4.62 -9.84 4.07
C ARG A 211 5.90 -9.03 3.84
N LEU A 212 5.77 -7.73 3.60
CA LEU A 212 6.94 -6.88 3.44
C LEU A 212 7.66 -6.70 4.75
N LEU A 213 6.92 -6.35 5.80
CA LEU A 213 7.51 -5.88 7.05
C LEU A 213 8.48 -6.95 7.59
N PRO A 214 9.77 -6.59 7.80
CA PRO A 214 10.75 -7.54 8.27
C PRO A 214 10.29 -8.08 9.63
N LEU A 215 10.09 -9.40 9.70
CA LEU A 215 9.78 -10.04 10.97
C LEU A 215 10.93 -9.75 11.95
N PRO A 216 10.64 -9.30 13.18
CA PRO A 216 11.67 -9.01 14.17
C PRO A 216 12.62 -10.22 14.32
N PRO A 217 13.94 -10.02 14.31
CA PRO A 217 14.93 -11.11 14.30
C PRO A 217 14.75 -12.06 15.49
N HIS A 218 14.27 -11.56 16.64
CA HIS A 218 14.05 -12.35 17.85
C HIS A 218 12.88 -13.33 17.77
N LYS A 219 11.91 -13.14 16.87
CA LYS A 219 10.79 -14.09 16.70
C LYS A 219 11.13 -15.30 15.84
N ARG A 220 12.29 -15.33 15.18
CA ARG A 220 12.75 -16.49 14.40
C ARG A 220 13.48 -17.57 15.23
N LYS A 221 13.74 -17.32 16.53
CA LYS A 221 14.61 -18.18 17.36
C LYS A 221 14.04 -19.55 17.73
N ASN A 222 12.72 -19.79 17.63
CA ASN A 222 12.14 -21.10 17.94
C ASN A 222 11.31 -21.60 16.77
N GLY A 223 11.98 -22.30 15.85
CA GLY A 223 11.42 -23.31 14.97
C GLY A 223 9.96 -23.15 14.58
N MET A 224 9.69 -22.42 13.50
CA MET A 224 8.83 -23.03 12.49
C MET A 224 9.59 -24.26 11.98
N LYS A 225 9.46 -25.37 12.72
CA LYS A 225 9.47 -26.71 12.13
C LYS A 225 8.22 -26.78 11.23
N LEU A 226 8.19 -25.96 10.19
CA LEU A 226 7.35 -26.22 9.02
C LEU A 226 7.83 -27.57 8.53
N LEU A 227 7.06 -28.61 8.81
CA LEU A 227 7.25 -29.98 8.33
C LEU A 227 8.72 -30.37 8.30
N ALA A 228 9.24 -30.80 9.45
CA ALA A 228 10.61 -31.33 9.56
C ALA A 228 10.95 -32.13 8.28
N PRO A 229 11.96 -31.72 7.51
CA PRO A 229 12.25 -32.36 6.24
C PRO A 229 12.51 -33.83 6.52
N HIS A 230 11.60 -34.68 6.03
CA HIS A 230 11.84 -36.10 5.94
C HIS A 230 13.11 -36.27 5.10
N LYS A 231 14.20 -36.70 5.76
CA LYS A 231 15.54 -36.96 5.21
C LYS A 231 16.30 -35.69 4.83
N LYS A 232 17.54 -35.58 5.35
CA LYS A 232 18.55 -34.64 4.85
C LYS A 232 18.57 -34.75 3.32
N PRO A 233 18.24 -33.68 2.57
CA PRO A 233 18.40 -33.71 1.13
C PRO A 233 19.86 -34.03 0.84
N LYS A 234 20.10 -35.12 0.11
CA LYS A 234 21.42 -35.36 -0.51
C LYS A 234 21.74 -34.08 -1.26
N THR A 235 22.91 -33.51 -0.99
CA THR A 235 23.45 -32.28 -1.58
C THR A 235 23.47 -32.35 -3.11
N SER A 236 22.33 -32.09 -3.75
CA SER A 236 22.22 -31.79 -5.18
C SER A 236 22.33 -30.27 -5.34
N GLY A 237 23.52 -29.73 -5.05
CA GLY A 237 23.76 -28.28 -4.98
C GLY A 237 23.46 -27.48 -6.25
N GLY A 238 23.20 -28.15 -7.39
CA GLY A 238 22.86 -27.48 -8.66
C GLY A 238 21.36 -27.40 -8.99
N ALA A 239 20.49 -28.16 -8.33
CA ALA A 239 19.10 -28.29 -8.79
C ALA A 239 18.25 -27.03 -8.56
N HIS A 240 18.44 -26.34 -7.43
CA HIS A 240 17.63 -25.16 -7.08
C HIS A 240 17.93 -23.94 -7.96
N SER A 241 19.19 -23.75 -8.37
CA SER A 241 19.58 -22.68 -9.29
C SER A 241 18.90 -22.86 -10.65
N SER A 242 18.85 -24.09 -11.18
CA SER A 242 18.19 -24.38 -12.47
C SER A 242 16.70 -24.04 -12.45
N THR A 243 15.98 -24.41 -11.38
CA THR A 243 14.54 -24.10 -11.28
C THR A 243 14.27 -22.60 -11.18
N ALA A 244 15.11 -21.85 -10.44
CA ALA A 244 15.00 -20.40 -10.34
C ALA A 244 15.22 -19.73 -11.71
N LEU A 245 16.26 -20.16 -12.44
CA LEU A 245 16.60 -19.65 -13.77
C LEU A 245 15.48 -19.92 -14.79
N GLU A 246 14.95 -21.13 -14.84
CA GLU A 246 13.79 -21.45 -15.69
C GLU A 246 12.57 -20.59 -15.37
N ALA A 247 12.33 -20.29 -14.08
CA ALA A 247 11.20 -19.46 -13.67
C ALA A 247 11.39 -17.99 -14.07
N LEU A 248 12.61 -17.45 -13.94
CA LEU A 248 12.97 -16.11 -14.40
C LEU A 248 12.89 -16.00 -15.92
N GLU A 249 13.34 -17.02 -16.66
CA GLU A 249 13.25 -17.05 -18.11
C GLU A 249 11.78 -17.02 -18.55
N ARG A 250 10.90 -17.84 -17.95
CA ARG A 250 9.46 -17.81 -18.23
C ARG A 250 8.83 -16.46 -17.93
N ALA A 251 9.19 -15.82 -16.81
CA ALA A 251 8.70 -14.49 -16.49
C ALA A 251 9.18 -13.48 -17.54
N THR A 252 10.44 -13.52 -17.94
CA THR A 252 11.01 -12.64 -18.98
C THR A 252 10.31 -12.84 -20.33
N LEU A 253 10.02 -14.09 -20.72
CA LEU A 253 9.25 -14.40 -21.93
C LEU A 253 7.83 -13.84 -21.90
N LEU A 254 7.20 -13.75 -20.72
CA LEU A 254 5.90 -13.12 -20.57
C LEU A 254 5.98 -11.59 -20.59
N LEU A 255 7.03 -11.00 -20.02
CA LEU A 255 7.29 -9.55 -20.08
C LEU A 255 7.51 -9.08 -21.53
N ARG A 256 8.19 -9.87 -22.36
CA ARG A 256 8.41 -9.56 -23.78
C ARG A 256 7.13 -9.57 -24.64
N LYS A 257 6.00 -10.08 -24.14
CA LYS A 257 4.76 -10.10 -24.94
C LYS A 257 4.16 -8.71 -25.03
N ASP A 258 3.55 -8.39 -26.17
CA ASP A 258 2.91 -7.07 -26.40
C ASP A 258 1.61 -6.87 -25.59
N ARG A 259 1.03 -7.95 -25.07
CA ARG A 259 -0.22 -7.89 -24.33
C ARG A 259 0.05 -7.48 -22.87
N LEU A 260 -0.69 -6.48 -22.39
CA LEU A 260 -0.59 -5.94 -21.03
C LEU A 260 -0.80 -7.02 -19.94
N GLY A 261 -1.78 -7.91 -20.12
CA GLY A 261 -2.10 -8.96 -19.15
C GLY A 261 -0.94 -9.93 -18.85
N PRO A 262 -0.31 -10.55 -19.87
CA PRO A 262 0.91 -11.33 -19.69
C PRO A 262 2.07 -10.59 -19.01
N GLN A 263 2.28 -9.31 -19.33
CA GLN A 263 3.33 -8.51 -18.67
C GLN A 263 3.05 -8.34 -17.18
N GLN A 264 1.80 -8.01 -16.83
CA GLN A 264 1.39 -7.89 -15.43
C GLN A 264 1.57 -9.23 -14.69
N LEU A 265 1.11 -10.33 -15.29
CA LEU A 265 1.26 -11.68 -14.73
C LEU A 265 2.74 -12.04 -14.51
N ALA A 266 3.61 -11.64 -15.42
CA ALA A 266 5.05 -11.86 -15.29
C ALA A 266 5.62 -11.11 -14.09
N MET A 267 5.24 -9.84 -13.90
CA MET A 267 5.72 -9.04 -12.78
C MET A 267 5.15 -9.54 -11.45
N GLU A 268 3.89 -9.99 -11.41
CA GLU A 268 3.31 -10.68 -10.24
C GLU A 268 4.04 -12.00 -9.92
N SER A 269 4.47 -12.72 -10.96
CA SER A 269 5.31 -13.92 -10.82
C SER A 269 6.67 -13.55 -10.21
N LEU A 270 7.31 -12.45 -10.65
CA LEU A 270 8.56 -11.98 -10.07
C LEU A 270 8.41 -11.56 -8.59
N VAL A 271 7.28 -10.93 -8.22
CA VAL A 271 6.99 -10.61 -6.81
C VAL A 271 6.96 -11.89 -5.97
N SER A 272 6.33 -12.94 -6.50
CA SER A 272 6.23 -14.23 -5.82
C SER A 272 7.55 -15.00 -5.82
N LEU A 273 8.35 -14.88 -6.88
CA LEU A 273 9.67 -15.50 -6.98
C LEU A 273 10.66 -14.87 -6.01
N THR A 274 10.59 -13.56 -5.76
CA THR A 274 11.44 -12.85 -4.79
C THR A 274 10.94 -12.92 -3.35
N ASP A 275 9.78 -13.54 -3.10
CA ASP A 275 9.22 -13.74 -1.76
C ASP A 275 9.60 -15.13 -1.20
N PRO A 276 10.43 -15.22 -0.14
CA PRO A 276 10.87 -16.49 0.42
C PRO A 276 9.72 -17.34 1.00
N GLU A 277 8.60 -16.73 1.39
CA GLU A 277 7.41 -17.47 1.86
C GLU A 277 6.64 -18.14 0.72
N SER A 278 6.81 -17.65 -0.51
CA SER A 278 6.10 -18.13 -1.69
C SER A 278 6.92 -19.13 -2.51
N SER A 279 8.19 -18.83 -2.77
CA SER A 279 9.07 -19.63 -3.64
C SER A 279 10.11 -20.47 -2.91
N GLY A 280 10.25 -20.28 -1.60
CA GLY A 280 11.32 -20.86 -0.79
C GLY A 280 12.58 -19.99 -0.78
N LEU A 281 13.36 -20.08 0.30
CA LEU A 281 14.50 -19.19 0.54
C LEU A 281 15.54 -19.23 -0.58
N ASP A 282 15.94 -20.43 -1.03
CA ASP A 282 17.00 -20.58 -2.03
C ASP A 282 16.57 -20.00 -3.38
N THR A 283 15.37 -20.35 -3.86
CA THR A 283 14.79 -19.80 -5.10
C THR A 283 14.68 -18.28 -5.02
N ALA A 284 14.14 -17.76 -3.91
CA ALA A 284 13.98 -16.32 -3.72
C ALA A 284 15.30 -15.57 -3.70
N LEU A 285 16.32 -16.15 -3.07
CA LEU A 285 17.65 -15.55 -3.03
C LEU A 285 18.29 -15.53 -4.42
N HIS A 286 18.23 -16.62 -5.19
CA HIS A 286 18.74 -16.65 -6.56
C HIS A 286 18.03 -15.64 -7.47
N CYS A 287 16.70 -15.58 -7.39
CA CYS A 287 15.90 -14.58 -8.11
C CYS A 287 16.24 -13.16 -7.68
N SER A 288 16.48 -12.92 -6.38
CA SER A 288 16.85 -11.60 -5.86
C SER A 288 18.22 -11.14 -6.38
N LEU A 289 19.20 -12.05 -6.46
CA LEU A 289 20.51 -11.76 -7.03
C LEU A 289 20.39 -11.39 -8.52
N ALA A 290 19.54 -12.10 -9.29
CA ALA A 290 19.23 -11.77 -10.67
C ALA A 290 18.66 -10.35 -10.82
N ILE A 291 17.66 -10.01 -10.00
CA ILE A 291 16.99 -8.71 -10.01
C ILE A 291 17.96 -7.57 -9.67
N LEU A 292 18.97 -7.81 -8.83
CA LEU A 292 19.99 -6.83 -8.46
C LEU A 292 21.17 -6.77 -9.44
N GLY A 293 21.18 -7.57 -10.51
CA GLY A 293 22.25 -7.59 -11.51
C GLY A 293 23.51 -8.34 -11.07
N SER A 294 23.43 -9.16 -10.02
CA SER A 294 24.55 -10.01 -9.62
C SER A 294 24.74 -11.12 -10.66
N PRO A 295 25.98 -11.42 -11.09
CA PRO A 295 26.24 -12.57 -11.95
C PRO A 295 25.85 -13.84 -11.21
N ILE A 296 24.98 -14.64 -11.83
CA ILE A 296 24.60 -15.94 -11.29
C ILE A 296 25.68 -16.92 -11.74
N THR A 297 26.42 -17.48 -10.78
CA THR A 297 27.51 -18.42 -11.05
C THR A 297 26.96 -19.71 -11.65
N GLY A 298 26.88 -19.77 -12.98
CA GLY A 298 26.38 -20.93 -13.73
C GLY A 298 27.09 -21.20 -15.05
N GLY A 299 27.85 -20.25 -15.61
CA GLY A 299 28.69 -20.44 -16.80
C GLY A 299 27.95 -20.76 -18.10
N THR A 300 26.62 -20.76 -18.09
CA THR A 300 25.77 -20.93 -19.27
C THR A 300 25.46 -19.55 -19.84
N GLY A 301 25.28 -19.43 -21.16
CA GLY A 301 25.02 -18.17 -21.89
C GLY A 301 23.69 -17.47 -21.54
N GLU A 302 23.18 -17.68 -20.34
CA GLU A 302 21.95 -17.15 -19.75
C GLU A 302 22.09 -15.69 -19.30
N GLU A 303 23.31 -15.14 -19.29
CA GLU A 303 23.58 -13.74 -18.91
C GLU A 303 22.75 -12.73 -19.72
N LYS A 304 22.42 -13.04 -20.99
CA LYS A 304 21.72 -12.09 -21.85
C LYS A 304 20.31 -11.73 -21.34
N PHE A 305 19.49 -12.71 -20.99
CA PHE A 305 18.12 -12.42 -20.55
C PHE A 305 18.08 -11.87 -19.12
N LEU A 306 19.04 -12.26 -18.28
CA LEU A 306 19.19 -11.71 -16.93
C LEU A 306 19.57 -10.23 -16.98
N ASN A 307 20.48 -9.86 -17.89
CA ASN A 307 20.85 -8.47 -18.13
C ASN A 307 19.66 -7.66 -18.66
N GLU A 308 18.85 -8.22 -19.57
CA GLU A 308 17.61 -7.59 -20.03
C GLU A 308 16.61 -7.40 -18.88
N LEU A 309 16.38 -8.44 -18.08
CA LEU A 309 15.49 -8.37 -16.92
C LEU A 309 15.94 -7.28 -15.94
N HIS A 310 17.22 -7.25 -15.60
CA HIS A 310 17.77 -6.26 -14.69
C HIS A 310 17.74 -4.85 -15.28
N HIS A 311 18.32 -4.62 -16.45
CA HIS A 311 18.44 -3.27 -17.00
C HIS A 311 17.12 -2.74 -17.55
N ASP A 312 16.44 -3.49 -18.41
CA ASP A 312 15.27 -2.97 -19.12
C ASP A 312 14.02 -3.00 -18.24
N TRP A 313 13.80 -4.09 -17.50
CA TRP A 313 12.56 -4.24 -16.73
C TRP A 313 12.63 -3.73 -15.29
N VAL A 314 13.82 -3.73 -14.67
CA VAL A 314 14.00 -3.21 -13.31
C VAL A 314 14.52 -1.78 -13.34
N VAL A 315 15.71 -1.55 -13.88
CA VAL A 315 16.37 -0.24 -13.80
C VAL A 315 15.62 0.82 -14.60
N LYS A 316 15.38 0.63 -15.90
CA LYS A 316 14.68 1.63 -16.74
C LYS A 316 13.26 1.88 -16.25
N LEU A 317 12.53 0.84 -15.86
CA LEU A 317 11.16 1.01 -15.36
C LEU A 317 11.09 1.80 -14.05
N LEU A 318 12.06 1.61 -13.13
CA LEU A 318 12.15 2.34 -11.87
C LEU A 318 12.79 3.72 -12.00
N GLN A 319 13.76 3.89 -12.90
CA GLN A 319 14.45 5.15 -13.08
C GLN A 319 13.70 6.07 -14.05
N ASP A 320 13.42 5.58 -15.26
CA ASP A 320 12.95 6.39 -16.37
C ASP A 320 11.42 6.42 -16.46
N ARG A 321 10.72 5.53 -15.73
CA ARG A 321 9.25 5.38 -15.77
C ARG A 321 8.73 4.99 -17.16
N VAL A 322 9.58 4.42 -18.02
CA VAL A 322 9.24 4.00 -19.40
C VAL A 322 9.19 2.47 -19.47
N MET A 323 8.18 1.93 -20.16
CA MET A 323 8.13 0.50 -20.46
C MET A 323 9.09 0.18 -21.61
N PRO A 324 9.84 -0.95 -21.59
CA PRO A 324 10.82 -1.27 -22.64
C PRO A 324 10.28 -1.23 -24.07
N ASN A 325 9.00 -1.56 -24.28
CA ASN A 325 8.35 -1.61 -25.60
C ASN A 325 7.76 -0.26 -26.05
N GLU A 326 7.75 0.78 -25.21
CA GLU A 326 7.24 2.11 -25.57
C GLU A 326 8.24 2.93 -26.38
N ILE A 327 9.50 2.49 -26.42
CA ILE A 327 10.57 3.13 -27.18
C ILE A 327 10.43 2.68 -28.63
N SER A 328 9.53 3.26 -29.41
CA SER A 328 9.35 2.87 -30.82
C SER A 328 8.93 4.02 -31.74
N GLU A 329 9.85 4.29 -32.68
CA GLU A 329 9.69 4.75 -34.07
C GLU A 329 9.74 6.25 -34.45
N GLU A 330 9.81 7.22 -33.52
CA GLU A 330 9.90 8.64 -33.92
C GLU A 330 11.34 9.20 -34.13
N ASP A 331 12.39 8.38 -34.10
CA ASP A 331 13.78 8.83 -34.38
C ASP A 331 14.07 9.05 -35.89
N GLY A 332 13.13 9.70 -36.57
CA GLY A 332 13.33 10.42 -37.81
C GLY A 332 13.19 11.92 -37.59
N VAL A 333 14.24 12.56 -37.07
CA VAL A 333 14.48 14.03 -37.10
C VAL A 333 13.77 14.88 -36.02
N THR A 334 14.35 14.97 -34.81
CA THR A 334 14.72 16.25 -34.15
C THR A 334 15.44 15.99 -32.80
N PRO A 335 16.41 16.83 -32.40
CA PRO A 335 17.29 16.55 -31.25
C PRO A 335 16.58 16.71 -29.90
N PRO A 336 17.07 16.02 -28.84
CA PRO A 336 16.37 15.86 -27.58
C PRO A 336 16.48 17.11 -26.69
N GLY A 337 15.39 17.88 -26.63
CA GLY A 337 15.11 18.75 -25.49
C GLY A 337 14.53 17.92 -24.36
N SER A 338 15.23 17.87 -23.23
CA SER A 338 14.83 17.23 -21.97
C SER A 338 13.31 17.27 -21.75
N CYS A 339 12.66 16.11 -21.86
CA CYS A 339 11.31 15.88 -21.35
C CYS A 339 11.39 15.87 -19.82
N THR A 340 11.66 17.03 -19.23
CA THR A 340 11.22 17.29 -17.87
C THR A 340 9.70 17.16 -17.93
N GLN A 341 9.14 16.29 -17.09
CA GLN A 341 7.72 16.26 -16.77
C GLN A 341 7.33 17.55 -16.00
N SER A 342 7.73 18.70 -16.52
CA SER A 342 7.22 20.00 -16.11
C SER A 342 5.83 20.13 -16.68
N SER A 343 4.87 20.20 -15.74
CA SER A 343 3.67 21.00 -15.92
C SER A 343 2.65 20.39 -16.91
N LEU A 344 1.93 19.36 -16.44
CA LEU A 344 0.46 19.32 -16.55
C LEU A 344 -0.13 20.50 -15.74
N LEU A 345 0.26 21.72 -16.09
CA LEU A 345 -0.40 22.95 -15.67
C LEU A 345 -1.41 23.21 -16.77
N ILE A 346 -2.64 22.77 -16.53
CA ILE A 346 -3.80 23.10 -17.35
C ILE A 346 -3.89 24.63 -17.33
N LYS A 347 -3.37 25.30 -18.36
CA LYS A 347 -3.64 26.73 -18.61
C LYS A 347 -5.10 26.83 -19.05
N CYS A 348 -6.00 26.97 -18.08
CA CYS A 348 -7.32 27.55 -18.32
C CYS A 348 -7.11 29.03 -18.66
N GLY A 349 -6.80 29.30 -19.93
CA GLY A 349 -6.86 30.65 -20.46
C GLY A 349 -8.30 30.98 -20.78
N ASP A 350 -8.86 31.97 -20.07
CA ASP A 350 -10.13 32.61 -20.38
C ASP A 350 -10.06 33.22 -21.79
N LYS A 351 -10.49 32.45 -22.79
CA LYS A 351 -10.87 32.99 -24.09
C LYS A 351 -12.32 32.63 -24.33
N GLU A 352 -13.18 33.59 -24.04
CA GLU A 352 -14.54 33.65 -24.55
C GLU A 352 -14.47 33.71 -26.07
N GLY A 353 -14.60 32.54 -26.70
CA GLY A 353 -14.67 32.37 -28.14
C GLY A 353 -15.71 31.31 -28.46
N GLU A 354 -16.89 31.77 -28.86
CA GLU A 354 -18.01 30.94 -29.26
C GLU A 354 -17.62 29.98 -30.39
N GLY A 355 -18.03 28.71 -30.24
CA GLY A 355 -18.36 27.83 -31.34
C GLY A 355 -17.20 27.04 -31.94
N GLN A 356 -16.95 25.84 -31.38
CA GLN A 356 -16.66 24.64 -32.18
C GLN A 356 -16.81 23.37 -31.32
N ASN A 357 -17.95 22.71 -31.48
CA ASN A 357 -18.19 21.31 -31.10
C ASN A 357 -17.34 20.40 -32.00
N ALA A 358 -16.18 19.93 -31.54
CA ALA A 358 -15.52 18.75 -32.11
C ALA A 358 -14.42 18.19 -31.18
N ASN A 359 -14.38 16.87 -31.06
CA ASN A 359 -13.24 16.04 -30.63
C ASN A 359 -12.91 15.87 -29.13
N THR A 360 -13.89 15.46 -28.32
CA THR A 360 -13.63 14.83 -27.00
C THR A 360 -13.42 13.30 -27.04
N SER A 361 -13.41 12.65 -28.21
CA SER A 361 -13.32 11.18 -28.31
C SER A 361 -11.89 10.61 -28.40
N ALA A 362 -10.85 11.43 -28.58
CA ALA A 362 -9.46 10.94 -28.73
C ALA A 362 -8.76 10.57 -27.40
N TRP A 363 -9.34 10.93 -26.24
CA TRP A 363 -8.71 10.73 -24.93
C TRP A 363 -9.01 9.37 -24.29
N ALA A 364 -9.93 8.59 -24.86
CA ALA A 364 -10.31 7.30 -24.30
C ALA A 364 -9.22 6.21 -24.47
N GLY A 365 -8.35 6.33 -25.48
CA GLY A 365 -7.29 5.34 -25.77
C GLY A 365 -6.03 5.45 -24.89
N ALA A 366 -5.62 6.66 -24.51
CA ALA A 366 -4.36 6.89 -23.79
C ALA A 366 -4.38 6.45 -22.31
N SER A 367 -5.57 6.35 -21.71
CA SER A 367 -5.71 6.06 -20.27
C SER A 367 -5.33 4.63 -19.86
N GLY A 368 -5.37 3.68 -20.81
CA GLY A 368 -5.05 2.28 -20.55
C GLY A 368 -3.55 2.06 -20.27
N ASP A 369 -2.70 2.70 -21.06
CA ASP A 369 -1.25 2.48 -21.04
C ASP A 369 -0.60 3.16 -19.84
N GLU A 370 -1.06 4.34 -19.45
CA GLU A 370 -0.59 5.00 -18.22
C GLU A 370 -0.95 4.19 -16.97
N HIS A 371 -2.18 3.65 -16.92
CA HIS A 371 -2.63 2.83 -15.81
C HIS A 371 -1.79 1.55 -15.69
N HIS A 372 -1.57 0.87 -16.81
CA HIS A 372 -0.73 -0.33 -16.88
C HIS A 372 0.71 -0.03 -16.48
N GLY A 373 1.32 1.02 -17.03
CA GLY A 373 2.66 1.46 -16.66
C GLY A 373 2.79 1.75 -15.17
N GLY A 374 1.77 2.36 -14.56
CA GLY A 374 1.68 2.54 -13.11
C GLY A 374 1.67 1.21 -12.34
N ILE A 375 0.89 0.22 -12.79
CA ILE A 375 0.83 -1.11 -12.15
C ILE A 375 2.18 -1.82 -12.27
N MET A 376 2.78 -1.81 -13.46
CA MET A 376 4.07 -2.42 -13.74
C MET A 376 5.17 -1.82 -12.87
N ARG A 377 5.22 -0.48 -12.74
CA ARG A 377 6.16 0.21 -11.86
C ARG A 377 5.96 -0.19 -10.39
N ALA A 378 4.72 -0.25 -9.91
CA ALA A 378 4.43 -0.63 -8.53
C ALA A 378 4.88 -2.06 -8.20
N LEU A 379 4.59 -3.00 -9.11
CA LEU A 379 5.04 -4.39 -8.98
C LEU A 379 6.57 -4.49 -9.10
N CYS A 380 7.19 -3.75 -10.01
CA CYS A 380 8.65 -3.72 -10.14
C CYS A 380 9.34 -3.17 -8.87
N LEU A 381 8.82 -2.07 -8.30
CA LEU A 381 9.32 -1.50 -7.05
C LEU A 381 9.21 -2.51 -5.91
N ARG A 382 8.13 -3.30 -5.89
CA ARG A 382 7.93 -4.40 -4.95
C ARG A 382 8.95 -5.52 -5.14
N VAL A 383 9.18 -5.98 -6.38
CA VAL A 383 10.21 -6.98 -6.73
C VAL A 383 11.58 -6.52 -6.25
N PHE A 384 11.95 -5.28 -6.55
CA PHE A 384 13.22 -4.70 -6.15
C PHE A 384 13.36 -4.57 -4.63
N THR A 385 12.30 -4.14 -3.93
CA THR A 385 12.28 -4.05 -2.46
C THR A 385 12.46 -5.42 -1.81
N ASN A 386 11.75 -6.45 -2.31
CA ASN A 386 11.90 -7.83 -1.85
C ASN A 386 13.34 -8.31 -2.03
N ALA A 387 13.91 -8.08 -3.21
CA ALA A 387 15.27 -8.49 -3.54
C ALA A 387 16.32 -7.83 -2.63
N LEU A 388 16.27 -6.50 -2.50
CA LEU A 388 17.16 -5.76 -1.58
C LEU A 388 17.03 -6.27 -0.15
N ALA A 389 15.80 -6.40 0.37
CA ALA A 389 15.58 -6.80 1.74
C ALA A 389 16.06 -8.22 2.03
N LEU A 390 15.86 -9.14 1.08
CA LEU A 390 16.28 -10.53 1.23
C LEU A 390 17.81 -10.65 1.21
N VAL A 391 18.48 -10.02 0.24
CA VAL A 391 19.95 -10.07 0.15
C VAL A 391 20.60 -9.32 1.32
N ALA A 392 20.05 -8.18 1.74
CA ALA A 392 20.50 -7.48 2.95
C ALA A 392 20.43 -8.36 4.20
N GLN A 393 19.36 -9.15 4.33
CA GLN A 393 19.17 -10.05 5.46
C GLN A 393 20.08 -11.28 5.42
N GLN A 394 20.27 -11.90 4.26
CA GLN A 394 20.97 -13.19 4.14
C GLN A 394 22.46 -13.04 3.86
N GLN A 395 22.85 -12.03 3.06
CA GLN A 395 24.20 -11.86 2.52
C GLN A 395 24.58 -10.36 2.44
N PRO A 396 24.68 -9.64 3.57
CA PRO A 396 24.90 -8.18 3.58
C PRO A 396 26.23 -7.74 2.95
N SER A 397 27.30 -8.55 3.10
CA SER A 397 28.59 -8.28 2.46
C SER A 397 28.53 -8.41 0.94
N LEU A 398 27.77 -9.38 0.44
CA LEU A 398 27.54 -9.53 -0.99
C LEU A 398 26.71 -8.37 -1.53
N LEU A 399 25.66 -7.93 -0.80
CA LEU A 399 24.89 -6.75 -1.21
C LEU A 399 25.78 -5.51 -1.36
N LYS A 400 26.67 -5.26 -0.40
CA LYS A 400 27.64 -4.16 -0.50
C LYS A 400 28.51 -4.30 -1.75
N SER A 401 29.05 -5.50 -2.02
CA SER A 401 29.82 -5.75 -3.24
C SER A 401 29.02 -5.56 -4.53
N ILE A 402 27.74 -5.94 -4.54
CA ILE A 402 26.86 -5.73 -5.70
C ILE A 402 26.70 -4.24 -5.94
N LEU A 403 26.35 -3.46 -4.91
CA LEU A 403 26.11 -2.02 -5.03
C LEU A 403 27.38 -1.22 -5.35
N ASP A 404 28.54 -1.63 -4.84
CA ASP A 404 29.81 -0.91 -5.03
C ASP A 404 30.49 -1.25 -6.36
N VAL A 405 30.36 -2.49 -6.85
CA VAL A 405 31.18 -2.99 -7.98
C VAL A 405 30.33 -3.43 -9.18
N GLN A 406 29.26 -4.19 -8.97
CA GLN A 406 28.55 -4.87 -10.06
C GLN A 406 27.43 -4.02 -10.67
N SER A 407 26.69 -3.32 -9.80
CA SER A 407 25.47 -2.59 -10.14
C SER A 407 25.50 -1.19 -9.52
N SER A 408 26.58 -0.46 -9.75
CA SER A 408 26.76 0.91 -9.21
C SER A 408 25.69 1.89 -9.67
N HIS A 409 25.04 1.63 -10.82
CA HIS A 409 23.89 2.42 -11.30
C HIS A 409 22.68 2.37 -10.36
N LEU A 410 22.56 1.36 -9.49
CA LEU A 410 21.50 1.30 -8.48
C LEU A 410 21.68 2.31 -7.34
N VAL A 411 22.88 2.89 -7.22
CA VAL A 411 23.21 3.94 -6.24
C VAL A 411 23.53 5.28 -6.91
N ASP A 412 23.32 5.37 -8.22
CA ASP A 412 23.49 6.61 -8.97
C ASP A 412 22.41 7.63 -8.59
N ARG A 413 22.78 8.90 -8.77
CA ARG A 413 21.92 10.04 -8.43
C ARG A 413 20.57 10.00 -9.15
N SER A 414 20.52 9.53 -10.39
CA SER A 414 19.28 9.39 -11.17
C SER A 414 18.34 8.36 -10.54
N PHE A 415 18.87 7.19 -10.18
CA PHE A 415 18.09 6.12 -9.57
C PHE A 415 17.56 6.52 -8.19
N VAL A 416 18.43 7.12 -7.35
CA VAL A 416 18.03 7.66 -6.05
C VAL A 416 16.97 8.76 -6.20
N ALA A 417 17.13 9.66 -7.17
CA ALA A 417 16.15 10.71 -7.45
C ALA A 417 14.78 10.12 -7.85
N ALA A 418 14.75 9.08 -8.68
CA ALA A 418 13.50 8.42 -9.07
C ALA A 418 12.77 7.78 -7.87
N LEU A 419 13.51 7.19 -6.91
CA LEU A 419 12.93 6.70 -5.65
C LEU A 419 12.40 7.85 -4.77
N LEU A 420 13.09 9.00 -4.76
CA LEU A 420 12.63 10.20 -4.02
C LEU A 420 11.36 10.81 -4.64
N GLU A 421 11.19 10.74 -5.95
CA GLU A 421 9.93 11.12 -6.60
C GLU A 421 8.78 10.17 -6.21
N ASP A 422 9.07 8.89 -5.99
CA ASP A 422 8.07 7.95 -5.50
C ASP A 422 7.72 8.19 -4.03
N LEU A 423 8.68 8.63 -3.21
CA LEU A 423 8.44 9.13 -1.84
C LEU A 423 7.43 10.29 -1.83
N ALA A 424 7.38 11.15 -2.85
CA ALA A 424 6.37 12.19 -2.96
C ALA A 424 4.93 11.63 -3.05
N GLY A 425 4.77 10.35 -3.40
CA GLY A 425 3.51 9.62 -3.33
C GLY A 425 2.89 9.52 -1.94
N ALA A 426 3.67 9.74 -0.87
CA ALA A 426 3.23 9.69 0.52
C ALA A 426 2.04 10.60 0.83
N ILE A 427 1.92 11.72 0.11
CA ILE A 427 0.88 12.74 0.30
C ILE A 427 -0.16 12.74 -0.83
N ARG A 428 -0.02 11.87 -1.84
CA ARG A 428 -0.93 11.86 -3.00
C ARG A 428 -2.22 11.11 -2.65
N PRO A 429 -3.40 11.69 -2.91
CA PRO A 429 -4.66 11.00 -2.71
C PRO A 429 -4.86 9.87 -3.75
N PRO A 430 -5.58 8.79 -3.41
CA PRO A 430 -5.89 7.70 -4.33
C PRO A 430 -6.47 8.13 -5.69
N ALA A 431 -7.31 9.17 -5.74
CA ALA A 431 -7.90 9.62 -7.01
C ALA A 431 -6.86 10.14 -8.01
N VAL A 432 -5.79 10.78 -7.53
CA VAL A 432 -4.71 11.30 -8.39
C VAL A 432 -3.82 10.18 -8.93
N VAL A 433 -3.65 9.11 -8.16
CA VAL A 433 -2.87 7.94 -8.59
C VAL A 433 -3.66 7.09 -9.59
N GLN A 434 -4.98 7.19 -9.55
CA GLN A 434 -5.84 6.36 -10.38
C GLN A 434 -5.66 6.71 -11.87
N GLY A 435 -5.09 5.77 -12.61
CA GLY A 435 -4.85 5.92 -14.04
C GLY A 435 -3.54 6.60 -14.41
N THR A 436 -2.69 6.95 -13.43
CA THR A 436 -1.39 7.61 -13.68
C THR A 436 -0.22 6.71 -13.29
N ARG A 437 1.00 7.11 -13.72
CA ARG A 437 2.27 6.50 -13.29
C ARG A 437 2.78 7.03 -11.94
N LEU A 438 1.98 7.84 -11.25
CA LEU A 438 2.39 8.43 -9.98
C LEU A 438 2.37 7.38 -8.86
N ALA A 439 3.35 7.47 -7.96
CA ALA A 439 3.39 6.64 -6.75
C ALA A 439 2.26 7.01 -5.79
N SER A 440 1.66 6.02 -5.13
CA SER A 440 0.77 6.20 -3.98
C SER A 440 1.53 6.14 -2.66
N ALA A 441 0.80 6.21 -1.54
CA ALA A 441 1.35 5.95 -0.21
C ALA A 441 1.99 4.56 -0.08
N HIS A 442 1.52 3.56 -0.84
CA HIS A 442 2.09 2.21 -0.84
C HIS A 442 3.46 2.19 -1.51
N GLU A 443 3.57 2.72 -2.72
CA GLU A 443 4.84 2.81 -3.43
C GLU A 443 5.82 3.75 -2.70
N ALA A 444 5.33 4.82 -2.05
CA ALA A 444 6.17 5.65 -1.20
C ALA A 444 6.78 4.86 -0.03
N ALA A 445 6.00 4.01 0.65
CA ALA A 445 6.52 3.16 1.73
C ALA A 445 7.59 2.16 1.23
N LEU A 446 7.39 1.59 0.04
CA LEU A 446 8.38 0.73 -0.62
C LEU A 446 9.66 1.50 -0.98
N ALA A 447 9.52 2.67 -1.60
CA ALA A 447 10.64 3.52 -1.99
C ALA A 447 11.47 3.97 -0.76
N ILE A 448 10.82 4.36 0.34
CA ILE A 448 11.48 4.67 1.62
C ILE A 448 12.30 3.50 2.13
N ARG A 449 11.78 2.28 2.00
CA ARG A 449 12.51 1.09 2.41
C ARG A 449 13.70 0.80 1.51
N CYS A 450 13.55 0.93 0.19
CA CYS A 450 14.68 0.85 -0.74
C CYS A 450 15.75 1.86 -0.38
N LEU A 451 15.39 3.14 -0.17
CA LEU A 451 16.32 4.19 0.25
C LEU A 451 17.02 3.84 1.57
N GLY A 452 16.29 3.32 2.55
CA GLY A 452 16.87 2.88 3.82
C GLY A 452 17.88 1.74 3.65
N LEU A 453 17.57 0.73 2.83
CA LEU A 453 18.47 -0.40 2.57
C LEU A 453 19.69 0.00 1.74
N LEU A 454 19.51 0.85 0.72
CA LEU A 454 20.61 1.38 -0.08
C LEU A 454 21.55 2.24 0.76
N GLY A 455 21.01 3.12 1.61
CA GLY A 455 21.81 3.95 2.53
C GLY A 455 22.49 3.15 3.66
N GLU A 456 21.96 1.99 4.03
CA GLU A 456 22.57 1.07 5.01
C GLU A 456 23.76 0.29 4.41
N HIS A 457 23.68 -0.09 3.14
CA HIS A 457 24.65 -0.97 2.49
C HIS A 457 25.56 -0.31 1.45
N SER A 458 25.40 0.99 1.16
CA SER A 458 26.28 1.76 0.28
C SER A 458 26.55 3.16 0.83
N ASP A 459 27.82 3.48 1.06
CA ASP A 459 28.27 4.79 1.55
C ASP A 459 27.97 5.91 0.54
N LEU A 460 28.00 5.60 -0.76
CA LEU A 460 27.67 6.54 -1.83
C LEU A 460 26.18 6.91 -1.79
N ALA A 461 25.29 5.91 -1.72
CA ALA A 461 23.85 6.14 -1.57
C ALA A 461 23.53 6.91 -0.29
N LYS A 462 24.16 6.53 0.84
CA LYS A 462 23.98 7.22 2.12
C LYS A 462 24.26 8.71 2.02
N LYS A 463 25.40 9.10 1.42
CA LYS A 463 25.76 10.51 1.22
C LYS A 463 24.73 11.27 0.38
N GLN A 464 24.13 10.63 -0.61
CA GLN A 464 23.09 11.26 -1.44
C GLN A 464 21.75 11.40 -0.69
N ILE A 465 21.41 10.41 0.14
CA ILE A 465 20.13 10.35 0.86
C ILE A 465 20.13 11.23 2.12
N VAL A 466 21.27 11.37 2.82
CA VAL A 466 21.40 12.19 4.04
C VAL A 466 21.57 13.68 3.69
N ASN A 467 20.65 14.20 2.88
CA ASN A 467 20.49 15.62 2.60
C ASN A 467 19.26 16.14 3.36
N GLU A 468 19.31 17.37 3.88
CA GLU A 468 18.20 18.03 4.59
C GLU A 468 16.87 17.94 3.84
N SER A 469 16.88 18.10 2.51
CA SER A 469 15.66 18.01 1.70
C SER A 469 15.00 16.62 1.76
N VAL A 470 15.80 15.55 1.80
CA VAL A 470 15.31 14.17 1.84
C VAL A 470 14.80 13.84 3.24
N LEU A 471 15.53 14.24 4.28
CA LEU A 471 15.08 14.09 5.68
C LEU A 471 13.76 14.83 5.93
N GLY A 472 13.60 16.05 5.40
CA GLY A 472 12.33 16.77 5.47
C GLY A 472 11.19 16.05 4.74
N SER A 473 11.48 15.33 3.65
CA SER A 473 10.50 14.53 2.93
C SER A 473 10.12 13.26 3.69
N LEU A 474 11.07 12.61 4.36
CA LEU A 474 10.80 11.50 5.27
C LEU A 474 9.97 11.93 6.48
N GLU A 475 10.21 13.11 7.06
CA GLU A 475 9.39 13.65 8.15
C GLU A 475 7.95 13.90 7.72
N LYS A 476 7.74 14.45 6.51
CA LYS A 476 6.41 14.59 5.91
C LYS A 476 5.73 13.23 5.73
N ALA A 477 6.46 12.22 5.25
CA ALA A 477 5.94 10.86 5.11
C ALA A 477 5.57 10.24 6.47
N ARG A 478 6.41 10.39 7.51
CA ARG A 478 6.11 9.96 8.89
C ARG A 478 4.84 10.61 9.42
N ALA A 479 4.74 11.94 9.29
CA ALA A 479 3.58 12.69 9.77
C ALA A 479 2.29 12.27 9.05
N THR A 480 2.37 12.00 7.74
CA THR A 480 1.24 11.56 6.93
C THR A 480 0.84 10.13 7.28
N GLY A 481 1.81 9.20 7.27
CA GLY A 481 1.58 7.80 7.63
C GLY A 481 0.96 7.64 9.02
N ARG A 482 1.40 8.43 10.01
CA ARG A 482 0.85 8.35 11.38
C ARG A 482 -0.66 8.61 11.39
N SER A 483 -1.15 9.46 10.51
CA SER A 483 -2.57 9.78 10.39
C SER A 483 -3.35 8.85 9.48
N THR A 484 -2.78 8.41 8.36
CA THR A 484 -3.56 7.78 7.28
C THR A 484 -3.09 6.39 6.89
N HIS A 485 -1.85 6.00 7.21
CA HIS A 485 -1.22 4.83 6.62
C HIS A 485 -0.12 4.23 7.50
N GLU A 486 -0.45 3.22 8.32
CA GLU A 486 0.43 2.70 9.36
C GLU A 486 1.76 2.14 8.82
N ALA A 487 1.76 1.37 7.73
CA ALA A 487 2.99 0.85 7.14
C ALA A 487 3.92 1.95 6.61
N LEU A 488 3.35 3.08 6.16
CA LEU A 488 4.16 4.22 5.70
C LEU A 488 4.83 4.89 6.89
N PHE A 489 4.12 5.02 8.01
CA PHE A 489 4.67 5.54 9.26
C PHE A 489 5.83 4.67 9.76
N GLU A 490 5.61 3.36 9.86
CA GLU A 490 6.62 2.43 10.39
C GLU A 490 7.89 2.42 9.54
N GLU A 491 7.76 2.35 8.20
CA GLU A 491 8.93 2.36 7.32
C GLU A 491 9.64 3.72 7.32
N ALA A 492 8.90 4.82 7.30
CA ALA A 492 9.50 6.16 7.35
C ALA A 492 10.22 6.42 8.67
N GLU A 493 9.68 5.95 9.79
CA GLU A 493 10.32 6.06 11.10
C GLU A 493 11.58 5.19 11.19
N ARG A 494 11.52 3.94 10.73
CA ARG A 494 12.66 3.03 10.71
C ARG A 494 13.80 3.56 9.84
N THR A 495 13.50 3.99 8.62
CA THR A 495 14.50 4.53 7.69
C THR A 495 15.10 5.83 8.24
N TYR A 496 14.29 6.74 8.78
CA TYR A 496 14.79 7.97 9.38
C TYR A 496 15.75 7.68 10.55
N ALA A 497 15.40 6.73 11.44
CA ALA A 497 16.26 6.35 12.54
C ALA A 497 17.62 5.81 12.05
N ARG A 498 17.61 4.87 11.09
CA ARG A 498 18.84 4.27 10.54
C ARG A 498 19.75 5.30 9.86
N LEU A 499 19.18 6.24 9.12
CA LEU A 499 19.95 7.24 8.38
C LEU A 499 20.57 8.31 9.31
N THR A 500 20.01 8.51 10.50
CA THR A 500 20.44 9.56 11.45
C THR A 500 21.24 9.04 12.65
N GLU A 501 21.38 7.71 12.80
CA GLU A 501 22.08 7.10 13.93
C GLU A 501 23.56 7.51 14.00
N ASP A 502 24.28 7.50 12.87
CA ASP A 502 25.70 7.89 12.80
C ASP A 502 25.96 9.36 13.13
N VAL A 503 24.99 10.24 12.86
CA VAL A 503 25.12 11.68 13.16
C VAL A 503 25.02 11.93 14.67
N ARG A 504 24.34 11.04 15.41
CA ARG A 504 24.14 11.18 16.86
C ARG A 504 25.23 10.54 17.71
N SER A 505 26.06 9.69 17.12
CA SER A 505 27.15 9.00 17.83
C SER A 505 28.48 9.77 17.81
N CYS A 506 28.52 10.90 17.10
CA CYS A 506 29.61 11.88 17.12
C CYS A 506 29.28 12.99 18.12
#